data_AF-A0A7S1CMY1-F1
#
_entry.id   AF-A0A7S1CMY1-F1
#
_cell.length_a   1.000
_cell.length_b   1.000
_cell.length_c   1.000
_cell.angle_alpha   90.00
_cell.angle_beta   90.00
_cell.angle_gamma   90.00
#
_symmetry.space_group_name_H-M   'P 1'
#
loop_
_entity.id
_entity.type
_entity.pdbx_description
1 polymer ?
#
loop_
_entity_poly.entity_id
_entity_poly.type
_entity_poly.pdbx_seq_one_letter_code
_entity_poly.pdbx_strand_id
1 'polypeptide(L)'
;IEDCVALIVPRALPGDPANIVLSTPGTKNFFTNYSLTVTWEAGTLGAPGYSNDKYKVEWDTKATFDSMDGRPMSYEEDGFTLTSPEVAEENPPVELSYTIGPPLVTPLVQGTLYYVRVTAHNTLGYPPPPPALTARPLGIVMDLSGVTL
;
A
#
# COMPACT_ATOMS: atom_id res chain seq x y z
N ILE A 1 -23.81 44.97 2.65
CA ILE A 1 -23.38 43.90 3.55
C ILE A 1 -23.21 42.69 2.65
N GLU A 2 -21.97 42.35 2.30
CA GLU A 2 -21.71 41.12 1.57
C GLU A 2 -21.96 39.95 2.52
N ASP A 3 -22.87 39.06 2.12
CA ASP A 3 -23.21 37.86 2.85
C ASP A 3 -22.12 36.81 2.59
N CYS A 4 -21.07 36.82 3.41
CA CYS A 4 -20.08 35.75 3.43
C CYS A 4 -20.71 34.51 4.08
N VAL A 5 -21.51 33.77 3.31
CA VAL A 5 -21.98 32.45 3.74
C VAL A 5 -20.76 31.53 3.83
N ALA A 6 -20.45 31.06 5.04
CA ALA A 6 -19.40 30.09 5.25
C ALA A 6 -19.73 28.81 4.47
N LEU A 7 -18.84 28.41 3.56
CA LEU A 7 -18.96 27.14 2.85
C LEU A 7 -18.79 26.00 3.87
N ILE A 8 -19.88 25.35 4.26
CA ILE A 8 -19.84 24.12 5.06
C ILE A 8 -19.43 22.99 4.12
N VAL A 9 -18.15 22.64 4.12
CA VAL A 9 -17.65 21.44 3.45
C VAL A 9 -17.75 20.27 4.43
N PRO A 10 -18.59 19.25 4.18
CA PRO A 10 -18.65 18.08 5.02
C PRO A 10 -17.29 17.36 5.00
N ARG A 11 -16.80 16.95 6.18
CA ARG A 11 -15.59 16.14 6.27
C ARG A 11 -15.89 14.71 5.83
N ALA A 12 -14.99 14.11 5.07
CA ALA A 12 -15.08 12.71 4.68
C ALA A 12 -13.77 11.97 5.02
N LEU A 13 -13.90 10.67 5.30
CA LEU A 13 -12.75 9.78 5.34
C LEU A 13 -12.02 9.82 3.98
N PRO A 14 -10.72 9.46 3.95
CA PRO A 14 -9.96 9.35 2.71
C PRO A 14 -10.68 8.48 1.67
N GLY A 15 -10.56 8.88 0.39
CA GLY A 15 -10.84 7.97 -0.72
C GLY A 15 -9.70 6.98 -0.92
N ASP A 16 -9.90 6.03 -1.84
CA ASP A 16 -8.86 5.07 -2.19
C ASP A 16 -7.64 5.78 -2.82
N PRO A 17 -6.40 5.31 -2.53
CA PRO A 17 -5.22 5.74 -3.26
C PRO A 17 -5.39 5.50 -4.76
N ALA A 18 -4.81 6.37 -5.59
CA ALA A 18 -4.87 6.25 -7.04
C ALA A 18 -3.67 5.46 -7.58
N ASN A 19 -3.81 4.95 -8.81
CA ASN A 19 -2.71 4.37 -9.57
C ASN A 19 -1.88 3.33 -8.80
N ILE A 20 -2.56 2.52 -7.96
CA ILE A 20 -1.89 1.48 -7.17
C ILE A 20 -1.35 0.42 -8.13
N VAL A 21 -0.04 0.23 -8.13
CA VAL A 21 0.66 -0.81 -8.88
C VAL A 21 1.40 -1.68 -7.88
N LEU A 22 1.16 -2.99 -7.93
CA LEU A 22 1.91 -3.99 -7.17
C LEU A 22 2.85 -4.73 -8.13
N SER A 23 4.07 -5.03 -7.68
CA SER A 23 5.04 -5.76 -8.49
C SER A 23 4.52 -7.12 -8.95
N THR A 24 4.27 -7.22 -10.23
CA THR A 24 4.00 -8.47 -10.96
C THR A 24 4.74 -8.44 -12.30
N PRO A 25 4.96 -9.59 -12.97
CA PRO A 25 5.58 -9.61 -14.28
C PRO A 25 4.87 -8.65 -15.26
N GLY A 26 5.63 -7.71 -15.83
CA GLY A 26 5.11 -6.71 -16.78
C GLY A 26 4.62 -5.40 -16.18
N THR A 27 4.68 -5.22 -14.85
CA THR A 27 4.43 -3.92 -14.20
C THR A 27 5.70 -3.08 -14.07
N LYS A 28 5.54 -1.78 -13.80
CA LYS A 28 6.67 -0.86 -13.60
C LYS A 28 7.51 -1.17 -12.35
N ASN A 29 6.93 -1.86 -11.36
CA ASN A 29 7.59 -2.10 -10.08
C ASN A 29 8.47 -3.35 -10.12
N PHE A 30 9.67 -3.23 -9.55
CA PHE A 30 10.59 -4.34 -9.40
C PHE A 30 10.12 -5.32 -8.32
N PHE A 31 10.46 -6.60 -8.46
CA PHE A 31 10.30 -7.62 -7.43
C PHE A 31 11.52 -8.54 -7.41
N THR A 32 11.74 -9.22 -6.29
CA THR A 32 12.72 -10.30 -6.18
C THR A 32 12.02 -11.61 -5.82
N ASN A 33 12.80 -12.68 -5.64
CA ASN A 33 12.29 -13.91 -5.06
C ASN A 33 11.82 -13.78 -3.61
N TYR A 34 12.08 -12.65 -2.94
CA TYR A 34 11.75 -12.43 -1.53
C TYR A 34 11.18 -11.05 -1.22
N SER A 35 10.87 -10.23 -2.24
CA SER A 35 10.32 -8.90 -2.04
C SER A 35 9.33 -8.49 -3.13
N LEU A 36 8.36 -7.66 -2.73
CA LEU A 36 7.39 -7.01 -3.59
C LEU A 36 7.42 -5.51 -3.32
N THR A 37 7.21 -4.70 -4.36
CA THR A 37 7.10 -3.25 -4.24
C THR A 37 5.69 -2.82 -4.66
N VAL A 38 5.06 -2.03 -3.82
CA VAL A 38 3.79 -1.37 -4.15
C VAL A 38 4.06 0.12 -4.32
N THR A 39 3.53 0.71 -5.38
CA THR A 39 3.57 2.14 -5.65
C THR A 39 2.15 2.65 -5.83
N TRP A 40 1.90 3.89 -5.45
CA TRP A 40 0.59 4.52 -5.57
C TRP A 40 0.74 6.03 -5.63
N GLU A 41 -0.34 6.69 -6.02
CA GLU A 41 -0.52 8.13 -5.89
C GLU A 41 -1.54 8.41 -4.80
N ALA A 42 -1.55 9.65 -4.32
CA ALA A 42 -2.33 10.03 -3.15
C ALA A 42 -3.82 9.64 -3.22
N GLY A 43 -4.39 9.70 -4.42
CA GLY A 43 -5.80 9.42 -4.65
C GLY A 43 -6.71 10.60 -4.40
N THR A 44 -7.99 10.32 -4.18
CA THR A 44 -9.02 11.36 -4.07
C THR A 44 -9.18 11.82 -2.62
N LEU A 45 -9.08 13.12 -2.39
CA LEU A 45 -9.28 13.72 -1.06
C LEU A 45 -10.73 13.57 -0.59
N GLY A 46 -10.92 13.26 0.68
CA GLY A 46 -12.22 13.29 1.35
C GLY A 46 -12.69 14.74 1.48
N ALA A 47 -13.39 15.26 0.46
CA ALA A 47 -13.84 16.65 0.34
C ALA A 47 -12.69 17.70 0.25
N PRO A 48 -12.93 18.87 -0.38
CA PRO A 48 -11.89 19.89 -0.56
C PRO A 48 -11.36 20.40 0.80
N GLY A 49 -10.03 20.35 0.97
CA GLY A 49 -9.32 20.85 2.15
C GLY A 49 -8.82 19.79 3.15
N TYR A 50 -9.08 18.50 2.91
CA TYR A 50 -8.61 17.41 3.77
C TYR A 50 -7.69 16.48 2.98
N SER A 51 -6.39 16.80 3.01
CA SER A 51 -5.35 15.95 2.42
C SER A 51 -5.16 14.66 3.19
N ASN A 52 -4.74 13.61 2.49
CA ASN A 52 -4.17 12.44 3.13
C ASN A 52 -2.87 12.84 3.83
N ASP A 53 -2.61 12.28 5.00
CA ASP A 53 -1.39 12.54 5.79
C ASP A 53 -0.44 11.33 5.80
N LYS A 54 -0.98 10.11 5.68
CA LYS A 54 -0.22 8.86 5.60
C LYS A 54 -1.03 7.73 4.96
N TYR A 55 -0.34 6.63 4.69
CA TYR A 55 -0.88 5.40 4.11
C TYR A 55 -0.45 4.21 4.93
N LYS A 56 -1.40 3.34 5.27
CA LYS A 56 -1.12 2.05 5.89
C LYS A 56 -0.96 0.99 4.80
N VAL A 57 0.15 0.27 4.81
CA VAL A 57 0.42 -0.82 3.86
C VAL A 57 0.25 -2.15 4.59
N GLU A 58 -0.74 -2.94 4.16
CA GLU A 58 -1.03 -4.25 4.75
C GLU A 58 -0.74 -5.36 3.75
N TRP A 59 -0.13 -6.45 4.23
CA TRP A 59 0.03 -7.68 3.47
C TRP A 59 -0.25 -8.92 4.30
N ASP A 60 -0.71 -9.98 3.62
CA ASP A 60 -0.99 -11.28 4.21
C ASP A 60 -0.93 -12.38 3.13
N THR A 61 -0.83 -13.65 3.53
CA THR A 61 -0.99 -14.82 2.64
C THR A 61 -2.45 -15.27 2.51
N LYS A 62 -3.35 -14.72 3.32
CA LYS A 62 -4.80 -14.93 3.26
C LYS A 62 -5.52 -13.63 2.90
N ALA A 63 -6.52 -13.72 2.04
CA ALA A 63 -7.37 -12.59 1.68
C ALA A 63 -8.12 -11.96 2.87
N THR A 64 -8.23 -12.70 3.98
CA THR A 64 -8.85 -12.30 5.24
C THR A 64 -7.95 -11.44 6.13
N PHE A 65 -6.65 -11.32 5.83
CA PHE A 65 -5.68 -10.54 6.61
C PHE A 65 -5.62 -10.97 8.10
N ASP A 66 -5.61 -12.29 8.35
CA ASP A 66 -5.70 -12.90 9.68
C ASP A 66 -4.68 -14.03 9.91
N SER A 67 -3.54 -14.01 9.23
CA SER A 67 -2.53 -15.07 9.37
C SER A 67 -1.75 -15.02 10.69
N MET A 68 -1.75 -13.90 11.39
CA MET A 68 -1.04 -13.68 12.66
C MET A 68 -2.04 -13.48 13.81
N ASP A 69 -2.58 -14.56 14.39
CA ASP A 69 -3.52 -14.51 15.52
C ASP A 69 -4.69 -13.53 15.32
N GLY A 70 -5.35 -13.61 14.15
CA GLY A 70 -6.43 -12.70 13.77
C GLY A 70 -5.99 -11.36 13.20
N ARG A 71 -4.70 -11.18 12.91
CA ARG A 71 -4.09 -9.95 12.39
C ARG A 71 -3.32 -10.20 11.09
N PRO A 72 -3.06 -9.15 10.29
CA PRO A 72 -2.29 -9.31 9.07
C PRO A 72 -0.83 -9.67 9.35
N MET A 73 -0.15 -10.31 8.40
CA MET A 73 1.30 -10.53 8.48
C MET A 73 2.12 -9.24 8.56
N SER A 74 1.59 -8.13 8.05
CA SER A 74 2.18 -6.80 8.20
C SER A 74 2.10 -6.23 9.61
N TYR A 75 1.45 -6.92 10.55
CA TYR A 75 1.31 -6.45 11.92
C TYR A 75 2.68 -6.41 12.62
N GLU A 76 3.09 -5.21 13.04
CA GLU A 76 4.35 -4.99 13.73
C GLU A 76 4.12 -5.01 15.26
N GLU A 77 4.48 -6.14 15.88
CA GLU A 77 4.51 -6.29 17.33
C GLU A 77 5.80 -5.69 17.92
N ASP A 78 6.95 -5.99 17.28
CA ASP A 78 8.29 -5.53 17.68
C ASP A 78 8.67 -4.22 16.97
N GLY A 79 8.07 -3.11 17.40
CA GLY A 79 8.26 -1.80 16.75
C GLY A 79 7.46 -0.62 17.32
N PHE A 80 6.64 -0.87 18.34
CA PHE A 80 6.00 0.12 19.23
C PHE A 80 4.79 0.92 18.70
N THR A 81 3.97 0.34 17.84
CA THR A 81 2.66 0.94 17.51
C THR A 81 1.50 -0.04 17.43
N LEU A 82 1.76 -1.36 17.51
CA LEU A 82 0.73 -2.40 17.37
C LEU A 82 -0.09 -2.19 16.08
N THR A 83 0.56 -1.79 14.98
CA THR A 83 -0.07 -1.48 13.69
C THR A 83 0.76 -2.04 12.53
N SER A 84 0.27 -1.87 11.31
CA SER A 84 1.04 -2.11 10.08
C SER A 84 1.88 -0.89 9.70
N PRO A 85 2.95 -1.04 8.92
CA PRO A 85 3.79 0.08 8.53
C PRO A 85 3.03 1.17 7.79
N GLU A 86 3.46 2.40 8.05
CA GLU A 86 2.85 3.62 7.52
C GLU A 86 3.85 4.39 6.65
N VAL A 87 3.38 4.93 5.52
CA VAL A 87 4.15 5.80 4.64
C VAL A 87 3.52 7.19 4.68
N ALA A 88 4.29 8.19 5.09
CA ALA A 88 3.81 9.57 5.14
C ALA A 88 3.55 10.12 3.73
N GLU A 89 2.52 10.95 3.59
CA GLU A 89 2.32 11.77 2.40
C GLU A 89 3.43 12.83 2.31
N GLU A 90 4.03 13.01 1.14
CA GLU A 90 4.98 14.09 0.87
C GLU A 90 4.30 15.29 0.19
N ASN A 91 4.85 16.50 0.39
CA ASN A 91 4.38 17.72 -0.26
C ASN A 91 5.55 18.39 -1.04
N PRO A 92 5.51 18.50 -2.38
CA PRO A 92 4.40 18.14 -3.28
C PRO A 92 4.15 16.62 -3.34
N PRO A 93 2.92 16.17 -3.68
CA PRO A 93 2.62 14.76 -3.79
C PRO A 93 3.47 14.13 -4.89
N VAL A 94 4.28 13.14 -4.51
CA VAL A 94 5.04 12.28 -5.41
C VAL A 94 4.39 10.90 -5.48
N GLU A 95 4.83 10.07 -6.43
CA GLU A 95 4.52 8.64 -6.38
C GLU A 95 5.11 8.04 -5.10
N LEU A 96 4.24 7.52 -4.24
CA LEU A 96 4.59 6.91 -2.98
C LEU A 96 4.92 5.44 -3.19
N SER A 97 5.77 4.88 -2.34
CA SER A 97 6.20 3.49 -2.47
C SER A 97 6.45 2.81 -1.13
N TYR A 98 6.27 1.50 -1.11
CA TYR A 98 6.68 0.64 -0.01
C TYR A 98 7.20 -0.68 -0.56
N THR A 99 8.35 -1.12 -0.06
CA THR A 99 8.93 -2.43 -0.40
C THR A 99 8.71 -3.40 0.74
N ILE A 100 7.92 -4.43 0.46
CA ILE A 100 7.63 -5.54 1.36
C ILE A 100 8.77 -6.55 1.22
N GLY A 101 9.61 -6.62 2.25
CA GLY A 101 10.77 -7.50 2.32
C GLY A 101 11.98 -6.80 2.95
N PRO A 102 13.17 -7.44 2.93
CA PRO A 102 14.36 -6.91 3.56
C PRO A 102 14.82 -5.59 2.92
N PRO A 103 15.49 -4.70 3.69
CA PRO A 103 15.86 -4.87 5.10
C PRO A 103 14.75 -4.52 6.10
N LEU A 104 13.61 -4.00 5.63
CA LEU A 104 12.55 -3.46 6.48
C LEU A 104 11.67 -4.54 7.10
N VAL A 105 11.45 -5.63 6.36
CA VAL A 105 10.58 -6.74 6.74
C VAL A 105 11.34 -8.05 6.54
N THR A 106 10.94 -9.11 7.23
CA THR A 106 11.42 -10.47 6.95
C THR A 106 11.26 -10.85 5.47
N PRO A 107 12.18 -11.64 4.89
CA PRO A 107 12.06 -12.15 3.52
C PRO A 107 10.70 -12.78 3.23
N LEU A 108 10.08 -12.39 2.11
CA LEU A 108 8.89 -13.08 1.62
C LEU A 108 9.26 -14.46 1.07
N VAL A 109 8.31 -15.39 1.12
CA VAL A 109 8.53 -16.76 0.61
C VAL A 109 8.28 -16.78 -0.89
N GLN A 110 9.31 -17.15 -1.67
CA GLN A 110 9.23 -17.26 -3.12
C GLN A 110 8.04 -18.12 -3.56
N GLY A 111 7.30 -17.66 -4.57
CA GLY A 111 6.16 -18.35 -5.15
C GLY A 111 4.89 -18.33 -4.30
N THR A 112 4.93 -17.82 -3.06
CA THR A 112 3.75 -17.70 -2.20
C THR A 112 2.87 -16.54 -2.66
N LEU A 113 1.54 -16.73 -2.66
CA LEU A 113 0.60 -15.67 -2.99
C LEU A 113 0.47 -14.73 -1.80
N TYR A 114 0.67 -13.44 -2.04
CA TYR A 114 0.43 -12.38 -1.07
C TYR A 114 -0.72 -11.49 -1.54
N TYR A 115 -1.58 -11.14 -0.61
CA TYR A 115 -2.62 -10.12 -0.73
C TYR A 115 -2.06 -8.83 -0.15
N VAL A 116 -2.11 -7.73 -0.89
CA VAL A 116 -1.57 -6.43 -0.50
C VAL A 116 -2.63 -5.36 -0.68
N ARG A 117 -2.84 -4.53 0.33
CA ARG A 117 -3.73 -3.36 0.23
C ARG A 117 -3.06 -2.12 0.82
N VAL A 118 -3.39 -0.96 0.27
CA VAL A 118 -2.91 0.34 0.73
C VAL A 118 -4.12 1.16 1.12
N THR A 119 -4.15 1.62 2.38
CA THR A 119 -5.29 2.40 2.91
C THR A 119 -4.83 3.80 3.27
N ALA A 120 -5.46 4.82 2.70
CA ALA A 120 -5.17 6.21 3.03
C ALA A 120 -5.70 6.59 4.43
N HIS A 121 -5.04 7.53 5.07
CA HIS A 121 -5.40 8.13 6.34
C HIS A 121 -5.55 9.65 6.18
N ASN A 122 -6.45 10.25 6.95
CA ASN A 122 -6.45 11.69 7.21
C ASN A 122 -6.84 11.93 8.68
N THR A 123 -7.05 13.19 9.05
CA THR A 123 -7.45 13.56 10.43
C THR A 123 -8.72 12.88 10.99
N LEU A 124 -9.55 12.24 10.15
CA LEU A 124 -10.72 11.46 10.57
C LEU A 124 -10.42 9.97 10.80
N GLY A 125 -9.23 9.50 10.43
CA GLY A 125 -8.80 8.12 10.55
C GLY A 125 -8.75 7.37 9.20
N TYR A 126 -8.83 6.04 9.30
CA TYR A 126 -8.87 5.13 8.16
C TYR A 126 -10.31 4.82 7.74
N PRO A 127 -10.60 4.73 6.43
CA PRO A 127 -11.82 4.09 5.94
C PRO A 127 -11.80 2.58 6.18
N PRO A 128 -12.91 1.87 5.92
CA PRO A 128 -12.88 0.41 5.79
C PRO A 128 -11.79 -0.03 4.80
N PRO A 129 -11.14 -1.19 5.01
CA PRO A 129 -10.04 -1.60 4.16
C PRO A 129 -10.48 -1.80 2.69
N PRO A 130 -9.67 -1.36 1.71
CA PRO A 130 -9.99 -1.53 0.30
C PRO A 130 -9.74 -2.96 -0.17
N PRO A 131 -10.19 -3.33 -1.39
CA PRO A 131 -9.83 -4.59 -2.02
C PRO A 131 -8.31 -4.77 -2.12
N ALA A 132 -7.85 -6.02 -2.00
CA ALA A 132 -6.43 -6.34 -2.08
C ALA A 132 -6.00 -6.64 -3.52
N LEU A 133 -4.80 -6.18 -3.87
CA LEU A 133 -4.02 -6.66 -5.01
C LEU A 133 -3.33 -7.97 -4.66
N THR A 134 -2.95 -8.76 -5.66
CA THR A 134 -2.25 -10.03 -5.44
C THR A 134 -0.97 -10.13 -6.23
N ALA A 135 0.09 -10.64 -5.61
CA ALA A 135 1.34 -10.93 -6.30
C ALA A 135 2.05 -12.12 -5.66
N ARG A 136 3.04 -12.66 -6.39
CA ARG A 136 3.97 -13.69 -5.89
C ARG A 136 5.39 -13.15 -6.02
N PRO A 137 6.21 -13.18 -4.96
CA PRO A 137 7.64 -12.95 -5.08
C PRO A 137 8.21 -14.03 -5.99
N LEU A 138 8.78 -13.62 -7.11
CA LEU A 138 9.37 -14.52 -8.09
C LEU A 138 10.82 -14.08 -8.29
N GLY A 139 11.74 -15.03 -8.29
CA GLY A 139 13.08 -14.71 -8.78
C GLY A 139 12.98 -14.23 -10.22
N ILE A 140 13.98 -13.48 -10.69
CA ILE A 140 14.20 -13.38 -12.13
C ILE A 140 14.21 -14.82 -12.66
N VAL A 141 13.16 -15.19 -13.39
CA VAL A 141 13.25 -16.32 -14.30
C VAL A 141 14.15 -15.76 -15.39
N MET A 142 15.44 -16.10 -15.34
CA MET A 142 16.26 -15.94 -16.54
C MET A 142 15.65 -16.90 -17.54
N ASP A 143 14.69 -16.42 -18.33
CA ASP A 143 14.33 -17.12 -19.54
C ASP A 143 15.53 -17.00 -20.48
N LEU A 144 16.45 -17.98 -20.39
CA LEU A 144 17.50 -18.21 -21.37
C LEU A 144 16.96 -19.03 -22.56
N SER A 145 15.69 -18.91 -22.94
CA SER A 145 15.18 -19.47 -24.20
C SER A 145 14.97 -18.36 -25.24
N GLY A 146 16.08 -17.78 -25.71
CA GLY A 146 16.00 -16.76 -26.76
C GLY A 146 17.28 -16.37 -27.50
N VAL A 147 18.45 -16.89 -27.15
CA VAL A 147 19.69 -16.58 -27.91
C VAL A 147 20.33 -17.87 -28.41
N THR A 148 19.88 -18.30 -29.58
CA THR A 148 20.76 -18.95 -30.57
C THR A 148 21.06 -17.92 -31.64
N LEU A 149 22.28 -17.37 -31.62
CA LEU A 149 23.12 -17.09 -32.79
C LEU A 149 24.58 -17.05 -32.33
#